data_AF-A0A937F728-F1
#
_entry.id   AF-A0A937F728-F1
#
_cell.length_a   1.000
_cell.length_b   1.000
_cell.length_c   1.000
_cell.angle_alpha   90.00
_cell.angle_beta   90.00
_cell.angle_gamma   90.00
#
_symmetry.space_group_name_H-M   'P 1'
#
loop_
_entity.id
_entity.type
_entity.pdbx_description
1 polymer ?
#
loop_
_entity_poly.entity_id
_entity_poly.type
_entity_poly.pdbx_seq_one_letter_code
_entity_poly.pdbx_strand_id
1 'polypeptide(L)'
;MKTWFACKVKYGRETEEGSLKQVTDAYLMDAVSYTDAETRVHDVIGRELPGEFSVTQISKTNIAEVINYEDSETWFKCKVAYSALDADSEKEKKINTYLLVSADNVKEAYERTEKHFDSMLVPYEIPSITLTNFVEVFPYNGDDIPSNFKPVSEVPDFQYEDDDDSNLEEDGSDIIDKNTGEVISSSLEADHENLEEDDDEVSINTYSEEQEEEEDIESDELEEDEEESNEDTDYEDDNEELEDEELTDEEEDDNLDEDESEEDLDKGQI
;
A
#
# COMPACT_ATOMS: atom_id res chain seq x y z
N MET A 1 -9.90 -2.81 -10.65
CA MET A 1 -9.72 -3.20 -9.23
C MET A 1 -8.48 -2.48 -8.75
N LYS A 2 -8.58 -1.65 -7.71
CA LYS A 2 -7.42 -0.95 -7.15
C LYS A 2 -6.50 -1.96 -6.48
N THR A 3 -5.19 -1.78 -6.62
CA THR A 3 -4.21 -2.66 -5.98
C THR A 3 -3.25 -1.80 -5.18
N TRP A 4 -3.29 -1.96 -3.86
CA TRP A 4 -2.54 -1.12 -2.94
C TRP A 4 -1.20 -1.76 -2.56
N PHE A 5 -0.12 -1.03 -2.76
CA PHE A 5 1.25 -1.39 -2.40
C PHE A 5 1.73 -0.55 -1.23
N ALA A 6 2.27 -1.21 -0.20
CA ALA A 6 2.94 -0.55 0.91
C ALA A 6 4.43 -0.41 0.56
N CYS A 7 4.89 0.83 0.44
CA CYS A 7 6.25 1.22 0.13
C CYS A 7 6.91 1.82 1.37
N LYS A 8 8.01 1.24 1.85
CA LYS A 8 8.81 1.79 2.95
C LYS A 8 9.99 2.57 2.39
N VAL A 9 10.08 3.84 2.74
CA VAL A 9 11.12 4.74 2.24
C VAL A 9 11.96 5.25 3.39
N LYS A 10 13.28 5.16 3.22
CA LYS A 10 14.27 5.59 4.20
C LYS A 10 14.97 6.84 3.68
N TYR A 11 14.96 7.89 4.48
CA TYR A 11 15.53 9.19 4.15
C TYR A 11 16.10 9.89 5.41
N GLY A 12 16.93 10.89 5.19
CA GLY A 12 17.46 11.73 6.28
C GLY A 12 16.49 12.86 6.61
N ARG A 13 16.00 12.93 7.85
CA ARG A 13 15.21 14.05 8.36
C ARG A 13 16.04 14.86 9.35
N GLU A 14 16.04 16.17 9.17
CA GLU A 14 16.63 17.09 10.16
C GLU A 14 15.75 17.11 11.41
N THR A 15 16.36 16.77 12.54
CA THR A 15 15.70 16.88 13.85
C THR A 15 15.83 18.32 14.35
N GLU A 16 14.95 18.76 15.25
CA GLU A 16 14.92 20.13 15.82
C GLU A 16 16.26 20.53 16.49
N GLU A 17 17.09 19.55 16.85
CA GLU A 17 18.45 19.73 17.39
C GLU A 17 19.53 19.91 16.30
N GLY A 18 19.16 20.05 15.03
CA GLY A 18 20.09 20.25 13.90
C GLY A 18 20.87 19.00 13.49
N SER A 19 20.50 17.82 14.01
CA SER A 19 21.10 16.54 13.65
C SER A 19 20.28 15.82 12.57
N LEU A 20 20.98 15.27 11.56
CA LEU A 20 20.36 14.44 10.51
C LEU A 20 20.14 13.02 11.04
N LYS A 21 18.87 12.61 11.19
CA LYS A 21 18.49 11.26 11.60
C LYS A 21 17.87 10.50 10.43
N GLN A 22 18.26 9.24 10.25
CA GLN A 22 17.59 8.38 9.28
C GLN A 22 16.25 7.92 9.84
N VAL A 23 15.18 8.22 9.12
CA VAL A 23 13.80 7.82 9.42
C VAL A 23 13.31 6.88 8.32
N THR A 24 12.39 5.98 8.65
CA THR A 24 11.75 5.09 7.69
C THR A 24 10.26 5.21 7.80
N ASP A 25 9.64 5.74 6.75
CA ASP A 25 8.20 5.97 6.67
C ASP A 25 7.56 5.00 5.68
N ALA A 26 6.32 4.62 5.97
CA ALA A 26 5.53 3.76 5.10
C ALA A 26 4.49 4.59 4.36
N TYR A 27 4.39 4.37 3.05
CA TYR A 27 3.44 5.02 2.17
C TYR A 27 2.59 3.95 1.49
N LEU A 28 1.30 4.24 1.27
CA LEU A 28 0.43 3.35 0.52
C LEU A 28 0.17 3.92 -0.88
N MET A 29 0.51 3.18 -1.92
CA MET A 29 0.39 3.60 -3.31
C MET A 29 -0.62 2.71 -4.04
N ASP A 30 -1.56 3.29 -4.78
CA ASP A 30 -2.33 2.53 -5.78
C ASP A 30 -1.48 2.39 -7.06
N ALA A 31 -1.27 1.15 -7.50
CA ALA A 31 -0.44 0.82 -8.65
C ALA A 31 -0.89 -0.51 -9.27
N VAL A 32 -0.46 -0.79 -10.50
CA VAL A 32 -0.83 -2.03 -11.22
C VAL A 32 0.20 -3.14 -11.01
N SER A 33 1.46 -2.79 -10.79
CA SER A 33 2.58 -3.74 -10.63
C SER A 33 3.64 -3.22 -9.67
N TYR A 34 4.61 -4.06 -9.29
CA TYR A 34 5.74 -3.65 -8.44
C TYR A 34 6.59 -2.56 -9.08
N THR A 35 6.84 -2.66 -10.39
CA THR A 35 7.61 -1.66 -11.15
C THR A 35 6.87 -0.33 -11.25
N ASP A 36 5.55 -0.38 -11.42
CA ASP A 36 4.69 0.81 -11.38
C ASP A 36 4.69 1.46 -9.99
N ALA A 37 4.57 0.64 -8.93
CA ALA A 37 4.65 1.12 -7.54
C ALA A 37 6.01 1.78 -7.23
N GLU A 38 7.11 1.18 -7.70
CA GLU A 38 8.47 1.73 -7.55
C GLU A 38 8.61 3.08 -8.26
N THR A 39 8.15 3.16 -9.50
CA THR A 39 8.19 4.40 -10.29
C THR A 39 7.39 5.50 -9.59
N ARG A 40 6.16 5.20 -9.18
CA ARG A 40 5.28 6.15 -8.50
C ARG A 40 5.84 6.62 -7.17
N VAL A 41 6.41 5.73 -6.35
CA VAL A 41 6.99 6.16 -5.06
C VAL A 41 8.21 7.06 -5.30
N HIS A 42 9.02 6.80 -6.33
CA HIS A 42 10.13 7.70 -6.65
C HIS A 42 9.66 9.08 -7.12
N ASP A 43 8.61 9.14 -7.93
CA ASP A 43 8.05 10.42 -8.42
C ASP A 43 7.42 11.24 -7.30
N VAL A 44 6.63 10.61 -6.44
CA VAL A 44 5.94 11.28 -5.35
C VAL A 44 6.94 11.71 -4.28
N ILE A 45 7.75 10.79 -3.78
CA ILE A 45 8.68 11.09 -2.68
C ILE A 45 9.79 12.04 -3.14
N GLY A 46 10.23 11.96 -4.39
CA GLY A 46 11.19 12.91 -4.94
C GLY A 46 10.67 14.34 -5.07
N ARG A 47 9.34 14.53 -5.06
CA ARG A 47 8.71 15.86 -5.02
C ARG A 47 8.52 16.35 -3.59
N GLU A 48 8.13 15.47 -2.68
CA GLU A 48 7.81 15.80 -1.29
C GLU A 48 9.05 16.00 -0.41
N LEU A 49 10.11 15.21 -0.61
CA LEU A 49 11.28 15.20 0.27
C LEU A 49 12.50 15.84 -0.42
N PRO A 50 13.11 16.88 0.18
CA PRO A 50 14.37 17.41 -0.29
C PRO A 50 15.52 16.48 0.13
N GLY A 51 16.22 15.89 -0.84
CA GLY A 51 17.45 15.13 -0.60
C GLY A 51 17.44 13.72 -1.20
N GLU A 52 18.41 12.91 -0.78
CA GLU A 52 18.51 11.51 -1.20
C GLU A 52 17.64 10.62 -0.32
N PHE A 53 16.85 9.76 -0.96
CA PHE A 53 16.04 8.75 -0.31
C PHE A 53 16.28 7.38 -0.96
N SER A 54 15.97 6.33 -0.22
CA SER A 54 16.05 4.95 -0.71
C SER A 54 14.74 4.22 -0.41
N VAL A 55 14.20 3.54 -1.42
CA VAL A 55 13.05 2.65 -1.23
C VAL A 55 13.59 1.33 -0.68
N THR A 56 13.16 0.96 0.54
CA THR A 56 13.69 -0.21 1.26
C THR A 56 12.86 -1.46 1.04
N GLN A 57 11.54 -1.30 0.86
CA GLN A 57 10.62 -2.42 0.72
C GLN A 57 9.40 -1.97 -0.07
N ILE A 58 8.96 -2.80 -1.02
CA ILE A 58 7.66 -2.66 -1.70
C ILE A 58 6.92 -3.98 -1.49
N SER A 59 5.71 -3.90 -0.95
CA SER A 59 4.89 -5.08 -0.65
C SER A 59 3.45 -4.89 -1.10
N LYS A 60 2.90 -5.86 -1.82
CA LYS A 60 1.48 -5.86 -2.16
C LYS A 60 0.67 -6.09 -0.88
N THR A 61 -0.31 -5.23 -0.64
CA THR A 61 -1.18 -5.33 0.54
C THR A 61 -2.48 -6.09 0.22
N ASN A 62 -3.18 -6.51 1.28
CA ASN A 62 -4.52 -7.09 1.20
C ASN A 62 -5.63 -6.05 1.45
N ILE A 63 -5.30 -4.76 1.43
CA ILE A 63 -6.26 -3.68 1.54
C ILE A 63 -7.08 -3.68 0.25
N ALA A 64 -8.40 -3.78 0.38
CA ALA A 64 -9.32 -3.77 -0.75
C ALA A 64 -9.71 -2.33 -1.13
N GLU A 65 -9.89 -1.47 -0.14
CA GLU A 65 -10.38 -0.11 -0.33
C GLU A 65 -9.80 0.85 0.71
N VAL A 66 -9.65 2.11 0.31
CA VAL A 66 -9.19 3.21 1.15
C VAL A 66 -10.30 4.25 1.22
N ILE A 67 -10.70 4.60 2.43
CA ILE A 67 -11.72 5.59 2.75
C ILE A 67 -11.00 6.78 3.40
N ASN A 68 -10.79 7.83 2.59
CA ASN A 68 -10.16 9.05 3.05
C ASN A 68 -11.20 10.10 3.45
N TYR A 69 -10.98 10.72 4.59
CA TYR A 69 -11.66 11.90 5.10
C TYR A 69 -10.61 12.98 5.36
N GLU A 70 -10.89 14.20 4.88
CA GLU A 70 -9.95 15.34 4.92
C GLU A 70 -9.67 15.88 6.32
N ASP A 71 -10.37 15.38 7.34
CA ASP A 71 -10.30 15.87 8.72
C ASP A 71 -9.30 15.10 9.60
N SER A 72 -8.72 14.01 9.09
CA SER A 72 -7.75 13.20 9.82
C SER A 72 -6.61 12.74 8.93
N GLU A 73 -5.39 12.80 9.46
CA GLU A 73 -4.16 12.33 8.82
C GLU A 73 -3.75 10.92 9.28
N THR A 74 -4.43 10.37 10.29
CA THR A 74 -4.10 9.04 10.86
C THR A 74 -4.88 7.93 10.16
N TRP A 75 -4.23 6.80 9.88
CA TRP A 75 -4.80 5.69 9.12
C TRP A 75 -5.00 4.42 9.97
N PHE A 76 -6.22 3.89 9.96
CA PHE A 76 -6.62 2.66 10.64
C PHE A 76 -6.97 1.55 9.64
N LYS A 77 -6.39 0.37 9.84
CA LYS A 77 -6.73 -0.85 9.10
C LYS A 77 -7.91 -1.53 9.78
N CYS A 78 -9.05 -1.53 9.12
CA CYS A 78 -10.28 -2.15 9.57
C CYS A 78 -10.46 -3.50 8.87
N LYS A 79 -10.58 -4.57 9.64
CA LYS A 79 -10.99 -5.88 9.12
C LYS A 79 -12.51 -5.93 9.18
N VAL A 80 -13.15 -6.27 8.07
CA VAL A 80 -14.60 -6.47 7.96
C VAL A 80 -14.84 -7.87 7.43
N ALA A 81 -15.79 -8.57 8.03
CA ALA A 81 -16.13 -9.93 7.68
C ALA A 81 -17.60 -10.05 7.30
N TYR A 82 -17.87 -10.60 6.12
CA TYR A 82 -19.24 -10.86 5.64
C TYR A 82 -19.51 -12.35 5.66
N SER A 83 -20.75 -12.71 5.97
CA SER A 83 -21.25 -14.08 5.80
C SER A 83 -21.90 -14.19 4.43
N ALA A 84 -21.28 -14.96 3.54
CA ALA A 84 -21.83 -15.26 2.23
C ALA A 84 -22.30 -16.73 2.19
N LEU A 85 -23.47 -16.98 1.61
CA LEU A 85 -23.90 -18.34 1.28
C LEU A 85 -23.11 -18.81 0.07
N ASP A 86 -22.45 -19.95 0.21
CA ASP A 86 -21.77 -20.58 -0.91
C ASP A 86 -22.80 -21.16 -1.88
N ALA A 87 -22.63 -20.95 -3.18
CA ALA A 87 -23.62 -21.36 -4.19
C ALA A 87 -23.59 -22.89 -4.44
N ASP A 88 -22.45 -23.51 -4.16
CA ASP A 88 -22.19 -24.93 -4.37
C ASP A 88 -22.28 -25.75 -3.06
N SER A 89 -22.09 -25.10 -1.91
CA SER A 89 -22.23 -25.71 -0.59
C SER A 89 -23.28 -24.97 0.23
N GLU A 90 -24.23 -25.67 0.85
CA GLU A 90 -25.20 -25.09 1.79
C GLU A 90 -24.54 -24.61 3.11
N LYS A 91 -23.24 -24.31 3.08
CA LYS A 91 -22.42 -23.84 4.21
C LYS A 91 -22.14 -22.35 4.05
N GLU A 92 -22.28 -21.62 5.14
CA GLU A 92 -21.91 -20.22 5.20
C GLU A 92 -20.38 -20.07 5.17
N LYS A 93 -19.88 -19.22 4.27
CA LYS A 93 -18.46 -18.85 4.20
C LYS A 93 -18.27 -17.42 4.71
N LYS A 94 -17.35 -17.26 5.65
CA LYS A 94 -16.92 -15.94 6.14
C LYS A 94 -15.83 -15.39 5.22
N ILE A 95 -16.10 -14.26 4.57
CA ILE A 95 -15.16 -13.56 3.69
C ILE A 95 -14.62 -12.35 4.44
N ASN A 96 -13.30 -12.30 4.63
CA ASN A 96 -12.63 -11.19 5.29
C ASN A 96 -12.09 -10.19 4.25
N THR A 97 -12.46 -8.94 4.40
CA THR A 97 -11.97 -7.81 3.61
C THR A 97 -11.29 -6.81 4.53
N TYR A 98 -10.23 -6.17 4.05
CA TYR A 98 -9.51 -5.13 4.80
C TYR A 98 -9.74 -3.78 4.15
N LEU A 99 -10.14 -2.80 4.94
CA LEU A 99 -10.25 -1.41 4.54
C LEU A 99 -9.23 -0.58 5.28
N LEU A 100 -8.76 0.49 4.66
CA LEU A 100 -7.99 1.52 5.33
C LEU A 100 -8.87 2.77 5.46
N VAL A 101 -9.01 3.29 6.67
CA VAL A 101 -9.91 4.42 6.98
C VAL A 101 -9.11 5.49 7.69
N SER A 102 -9.21 6.74 7.23
CA SER A 102 -8.65 7.85 8.01
C SER A 102 -9.60 8.24 9.15
N ALA A 103 -9.07 8.40 10.36
CA ALA A 103 -9.80 8.80 11.57
C ALA A 103 -8.81 9.22 12.66
N ASP A 104 -9.24 10.01 13.64
CA ASP A 104 -8.36 10.42 14.76
C ASP A 104 -8.26 9.34 15.84
N ASN A 105 -9.34 8.56 16.01
CA ASN A 105 -9.46 7.57 17.07
C ASN A 105 -10.07 6.26 16.58
N VAL A 106 -9.83 5.16 17.30
CA VAL A 106 -10.40 3.84 16.99
C VAL A 106 -11.93 3.87 16.97
N LYS A 107 -12.56 4.60 17.90
CA LYS A 107 -14.02 4.75 17.95
C LYS A 107 -14.56 5.40 16.68
N GLU A 108 -13.91 6.47 16.24
CA GLU A 108 -14.31 7.17 15.03
C GLU A 108 -14.06 6.35 13.77
N ALA A 109 -12.94 5.61 13.70
CA ALA A 109 -12.69 4.66 12.62
C ALA A 109 -13.81 3.61 12.50
N TYR A 110 -14.33 3.14 13.65
CA TYR A 110 -15.47 2.23 13.69
C TYR A 110 -16.73 2.88 13.14
N GLU A 111 -17.10 4.07 13.63
CA GLU A 111 -18.30 4.81 13.18
C GLU A 111 -18.25 5.14 11.67
N ARG A 112 -17.07 5.54 11.16
CA ARG A 112 -16.86 5.80 9.72
C ARG A 112 -16.98 4.53 8.89
N THR A 113 -16.49 3.41 9.40
CA THR A 113 -16.63 2.10 8.75
C THR A 113 -18.10 1.67 8.75
N GLU A 114 -18.82 1.79 9.86
CA GLU A 114 -20.26 1.50 9.91
C GLU A 114 -21.04 2.35 8.92
N LYS A 115 -20.77 3.65 8.84
CA LYS A 115 -21.43 4.55 7.89
C LYS A 115 -21.16 4.16 6.44
N HIS A 116 -19.96 3.68 6.12
CA HIS A 116 -19.63 3.19 4.78
C HIS A 116 -20.45 1.94 4.43
N PHE A 117 -20.67 1.05 5.41
CA PHE A 117 -21.44 -0.19 5.23
C PHE A 117 -22.94 -0.08 5.47
N ASP A 118 -23.45 1.05 5.95
CA ASP A 118 -24.89 1.28 6.17
C ASP A 118 -25.72 1.09 4.88
N SER A 119 -25.11 1.37 3.72
CA SER A 119 -25.73 1.14 2.40
C SER A 119 -25.72 -0.32 1.94
N MET A 120 -24.95 -1.19 2.59
CA MET A 120 -24.76 -2.58 2.21
C MET A 120 -25.81 -3.47 2.90
N LEU A 121 -26.60 -4.19 2.10
CA LEU A 121 -27.65 -5.09 2.62
C LEU A 121 -27.10 -6.40 3.21
N VAL A 122 -25.80 -6.64 3.07
CA VAL A 122 -25.15 -7.88 3.51
C VAL A 122 -24.75 -7.73 4.97
N PRO A 123 -25.10 -8.69 5.86
CA PRO A 123 -24.66 -8.65 7.24
C PRO A 123 -23.13 -8.69 7.31
N TYR A 124 -22.57 -7.77 8.09
CA TYR A 124 -21.14 -7.63 8.28
C TYR A 124 -20.80 -7.53 9.77
N GLU A 125 -19.60 -7.95 10.12
CA GLU A 125 -18.99 -7.74 11.43
C GLU A 125 -17.64 -7.05 11.24
N ILE A 126 -17.20 -6.27 12.22
CA ILE A 126 -15.88 -5.62 12.24
C ILE A 126 -15.04 -6.31 13.32
N PRO A 127 -14.23 -7.35 13.01
CA PRO A 127 -13.55 -8.11 14.05
C PRO A 127 -12.37 -7.38 14.68
N SER A 128 -11.74 -6.45 13.95
CA SER A 128 -10.55 -5.75 14.42
C SER A 128 -10.33 -4.42 13.71
N ILE A 129 -9.89 -3.42 14.46
CA ILE A 129 -9.39 -2.15 13.95
C ILE A 129 -7.99 -1.95 14.52
N THR A 130 -7.01 -1.63 13.67
CA THR A 130 -5.61 -1.51 14.09
C THR A 130 -5.01 -0.24 13.50
N LEU A 131 -4.33 0.55 14.34
CA LEU A 131 -3.58 1.71 13.90
C LEU A 131 -2.44 1.26 12.97
N THR A 132 -2.26 1.97 11.86
CA THR A 132 -1.17 1.70 10.92
C THR A 132 -0.06 2.73 11.04
N ASN A 133 1.09 2.42 10.47
CA ASN A 133 2.24 3.32 10.38
C ASN A 133 2.33 4.01 9.01
N PHE A 134 1.22 4.04 8.24
CA PHE A 134 1.19 4.77 6.98
C PHE A 134 1.18 6.26 7.27
N VAL A 135 2.10 6.99 6.64
CA VAL A 135 2.18 8.44 6.72
C VAL A 135 1.14 9.07 5.79
N GLU A 136 1.09 8.59 4.55
CA GLU A 136 0.23 9.15 3.51
C GLU A 136 -0.23 8.04 2.56
N VAL A 137 -1.40 8.24 1.95
CA VAL A 137 -1.95 7.35 0.93
C VAL A 137 -2.06 8.10 -0.39
N PHE A 138 -1.51 7.52 -1.45
CA PHE A 138 -1.49 8.09 -2.79
C PHE A 138 -2.33 7.25 -3.76
N PRO A 139 -3.61 7.64 -3.97
CA PRO A 139 -4.44 7.05 -5.02
C PRO A 139 -3.84 7.23 -6.41
N TYR A 140 -4.25 6.39 -7.35
CA TYR A 140 -3.86 6.53 -8.73
C TYR A 140 -4.63 7.69 -9.37
N ASN A 141 -3.91 8.72 -9.82
CA ASN A 141 -4.45 9.83 -10.60
C ASN A 141 -4.20 9.53 -12.08
N GLY A 142 -5.27 9.42 -12.87
CA GLY A 142 -5.19 9.12 -14.31
C GLY A 142 -4.53 10.23 -15.15
N ASP A 143 -4.30 11.41 -14.56
CA ASP A 143 -3.66 12.55 -15.23
C ASP A 143 -2.14 12.40 -15.35
N ASP A 144 -1.52 11.45 -14.63
CA ASP A 144 -0.07 11.19 -14.69
C ASP A 144 0.34 10.28 -15.87
N ILE A 145 -0.61 9.90 -16.74
CA ILE A 145 -0.30 9.10 -17.94
C ILE A 145 0.39 10.01 -18.95
N PRO A 146 1.66 9.74 -19.34
CA PRO A 146 2.32 10.51 -20.39
C PRO A 146 1.47 10.47 -21.67
N SER A 147 1.36 11.58 -22.39
CA SER A 147 0.44 11.77 -23.54
C SER A 147 0.57 10.73 -24.67
N ASN A 148 1.63 9.92 -24.66
CA ASN A 148 1.88 8.83 -25.60
C ASN A 148 1.31 7.46 -25.17
N PHE A 149 0.74 7.33 -23.97
CA PHE A 149 0.06 6.12 -23.51
C PHE A 149 -1.44 6.36 -23.47
N LYS A 150 -2.21 5.39 -23.98
CA LYS A 150 -3.67 5.37 -23.87
C LYS A 150 -4.06 4.28 -22.88
N PRO A 151 -5.11 4.49 -22.06
CA PRO A 151 -5.60 3.45 -21.16
C PRO A 151 -6.01 2.21 -21.97
N VAL A 152 -5.76 1.02 -21.43
CA VAL A 152 -5.99 -0.25 -22.14
C VAL A 152 -7.44 -0.43 -22.62
N SER A 153 -8.39 0.24 -21.96
CA SER A 153 -9.80 0.29 -22.34
C SER A 153 -10.09 1.02 -23.65
N GLU A 154 -9.18 1.88 -24.10
CA GLU A 154 -9.32 2.68 -25.32
C GLU A 154 -8.51 2.14 -26.50
N VAL A 155 -7.74 1.07 -26.29
CA VAL A 155 -7.04 0.39 -27.39
C VAL A 155 -8.09 -0.47 -28.10
N PRO A 156 -8.42 -0.20 -29.38
CA PRO A 156 -9.30 -1.08 -30.13
C PRO A 156 -8.65 -2.47 -30.19
N ASP A 157 -9.46 -3.53 -30.05
CA ASP A 157 -9.02 -4.90 -30.28
C ASP A 157 -8.33 -4.95 -31.64
N PHE A 158 -7.01 -5.11 -31.63
CA PHE A 158 -6.27 -5.38 -32.85
C PHE A 158 -6.68 -6.78 -33.27
N GLN A 159 -7.64 -6.87 -34.21
CA GLN A 159 -7.74 -8.05 -35.04
C GLN A 159 -6.43 -8.11 -35.79
N TYR A 160 -5.62 -9.13 -35.48
CA TYR A 160 -4.56 -9.54 -36.38
C TYR A 160 -5.27 -9.96 -37.67
N GLU A 161 -5.32 -9.05 -38.64
CA GLU A 161 -5.52 -9.47 -40.01
C GLU A 161 -4.28 -10.30 -40.34
N ASP A 162 -4.49 -11.59 -40.62
CA ASP A 162 -3.47 -12.43 -41.25
C ASP A 162 -3.18 -11.80 -42.62
N ASP A 163 -2.35 -10.75 -42.64
CA ASP A 163 -1.84 -10.17 -43.88
C ASP A 163 -0.90 -11.22 -44.49
N ASP A 164 -1.46 -11.91 -45.48
CA ASP A 164 -0.81 -12.81 -46.42
C ASP A 164 0.47 -12.14 -46.96
N ASP A 165 1.62 -12.58 -46.43
CA ASP A 165 2.97 -12.13 -46.74
C ASP A 165 3.41 -12.59 -48.14
N SER A 166 2.69 -12.17 -49.17
CA SER A 166 2.95 -12.58 -50.56
C SER A 166 3.15 -11.43 -51.55
N ASN A 167 3.27 -10.17 -51.11
CA ASN A 167 3.67 -9.11 -52.03
C ASN A 167 4.36 -7.89 -51.40
N LEU A 168 5.57 -8.07 -50.87
CA LEU A 168 6.55 -6.98 -50.84
C LEU A 168 7.29 -6.93 -52.20
N GLU A 169 6.78 -6.11 -53.12
CA GLU A 169 7.60 -5.61 -54.22
C GLU A 169 8.63 -4.61 -53.64
N GLU A 170 9.91 -4.93 -53.79
CA GLU A 170 11.05 -4.06 -53.47
C GLU A 170 11.03 -2.80 -54.33
N ASP A 171 10.33 -1.78 -53.84
CA ASP A 171 10.54 -0.38 -54.20
C ASP A 171 11.75 0.11 -53.37
N GLY A 172 12.94 -0.10 -53.93
CA GLY A 172 14.20 0.43 -53.41
C GLY A 172 14.27 1.94 -53.65
N SER A 173 13.79 2.74 -52.68
CA SER A 173 14.07 4.17 -52.68
C SER A 173 15.52 4.43 -52.25
N ASP A 174 16.36 4.87 -53.19
CA ASP A 174 17.75 5.28 -52.91
C ASP A 174 17.80 6.42 -51.88
N ILE A 175 18.56 6.22 -50.80
CA ILE A 175 18.84 7.27 -49.81
C ILE A 175 20.00 8.13 -50.34
N ILE A 176 19.70 9.38 -50.71
CA ILE A 176 20.70 10.36 -51.19
C ILE A 176 21.01 11.35 -50.05
N ASP A 177 22.28 11.48 -49.68
CA ASP A 177 22.75 12.49 -48.73
C ASP A 177 22.67 13.90 -49.35
N LYS A 178 21.87 14.79 -48.73
CA LYS A 178 21.57 16.14 -49.26
C LYS A 178 22.70 17.16 -49.12
N ASN A 179 23.82 16.81 -48.47
CA ASN A 179 24.95 17.71 -48.30
C ASN A 179 26.12 17.39 -49.25
N THR A 180 26.21 16.17 -49.78
CA THR A 180 27.33 15.74 -50.64
C THR A 180 26.91 15.13 -51.99
N GLY A 181 25.68 14.65 -52.13
CA GLY A 181 25.14 14.16 -53.41
C GLY A 181 25.69 12.82 -53.92
N GLU A 182 26.29 12.00 -53.06
CA GLU A 182 26.70 10.63 -53.41
C GLU A 182 25.65 9.57 -53.01
N VAL A 183 25.60 8.48 -53.78
CA VAL A 183 24.74 7.30 -53.56
C VAL A 183 25.48 6.27 -52.70
N ILE A 184 24.81 5.73 -51.68
CA ILE A 184 25.37 4.70 -50.80
C ILE A 184 24.71 3.36 -51.15
N SER A 185 25.28 2.63 -52.11
CA SER A 185 24.84 1.27 -52.46
C SER A 185 25.89 0.24 -52.04
N SER A 186 25.48 -0.83 -51.38
CA SER A 186 26.24 -2.09 -51.38
C SER A 186 25.29 -3.26 -51.60
N SER A 187 25.14 -3.65 -52.86
CA SER A 187 24.70 -4.98 -53.28
C SER A 187 25.74 -6.01 -52.88
N LEU A 188 25.31 -7.15 -52.35
CA LEU A 188 26.10 -8.38 -52.29
C LEU A 188 25.14 -9.57 -52.37
N GLU A 189 24.82 -9.99 -53.60
CA GLU A 189 24.32 -11.33 -53.92
C GLU A 189 25.52 -12.25 -54.16
N ALA A 190 25.47 -13.47 -53.61
CA ALA A 190 26.28 -14.60 -54.07
C ALA A 190 25.51 -15.92 -53.87
N ASP A 191 25.09 -16.44 -55.02
CA ASP A 191 24.66 -17.77 -55.46
C ASP A 191 24.64 -19.01 -54.54
N HIS A 192 23.62 -19.82 -54.86
CA HIS A 192 23.19 -21.11 -54.35
C HIS A 192 23.96 -22.28 -55.00
N GLU A 193 24.43 -23.31 -54.25
CA GLU A 193 24.47 -24.73 -54.67
C GLU A 193 25.01 -25.71 -53.60
N ASN A 194 24.14 -26.64 -53.18
CA ASN A 194 24.31 -28.05 -52.73
C ASN A 194 25.51 -28.52 -51.88
N LEU A 195 25.20 -29.12 -50.71
CA LEU A 195 25.74 -30.41 -50.27
C LEU A 195 24.89 -31.05 -49.15
N GLU A 196 24.88 -32.37 -49.17
CA GLU A 196 23.88 -33.32 -48.67
C GLU A 196 23.81 -33.50 -47.14
N GLU A 197 22.70 -34.14 -46.74
CA GLU A 197 22.42 -34.76 -45.44
C GLU A 197 23.59 -35.61 -44.92
N ASP A 198 23.91 -35.52 -43.62
CA ASP A 198 23.62 -36.59 -42.66
C ASP A 198 24.22 -36.31 -41.27
N ASP A 199 23.43 -36.67 -40.27
CA ASP A 199 23.69 -37.05 -38.89
C ASP A 199 25.12 -36.89 -38.32
N ASP A 200 25.23 -36.18 -37.19
CA ASP A 200 25.75 -36.79 -35.96
C ASP A 200 25.53 -35.88 -34.74
N GLU A 201 25.16 -36.53 -33.63
CA GLU A 201 24.96 -36.01 -32.29
C GLU A 201 26.13 -35.13 -31.78
N VAL A 202 25.87 -34.32 -30.73
CA VAL A 202 26.51 -34.51 -29.40
C VAL A 202 26.08 -33.42 -28.40
N SER A 203 25.35 -33.92 -27.40
CA SER A 203 25.25 -33.51 -25.98
C SER A 203 24.87 -32.08 -25.59
N ILE A 204 23.60 -31.93 -25.25
CA ILE A 204 23.11 -31.10 -24.15
C ILE A 204 23.44 -31.86 -22.84
N ASN A 205 24.15 -31.24 -21.90
CA ASN A 205 24.30 -31.79 -20.55
C ASN A 205 23.14 -31.32 -19.66
N THR A 206 22.18 -32.22 -19.47
CA THR A 206 21.32 -32.33 -18.29
C THR A 206 22.12 -32.97 -17.14
N TYR A 207 21.90 -32.52 -15.91
CA TYR A 207 22.12 -33.34 -14.72
C TYR A 207 20.76 -33.58 -14.06
N SER A 208 20.51 -34.86 -13.82
CA SER A 208 19.19 -35.49 -13.70
C SER A 208 18.53 -35.40 -12.32
N GLU A 209 17.22 -35.58 -12.36
CA GLU A 209 16.29 -35.97 -11.30
C GLU A 209 16.63 -37.33 -10.69
N GLU A 210 16.16 -37.52 -9.44
CA GLU A 210 15.58 -38.75 -8.82
C GLU A 210 15.52 -38.46 -7.29
N GLN A 211 14.47 -38.69 -6.50
CA GLN A 211 13.33 -39.63 -6.53
C GLN A 211 12.13 -39.07 -5.73
N GLU A 212 10.94 -39.58 -6.05
CA GLU A 212 9.71 -39.48 -5.25
C GLU A 212 9.79 -40.41 -4.04
N GLU A 213 9.46 -39.91 -2.84
CA GLU A 213 8.87 -40.71 -1.76
C GLU A 213 7.78 -39.88 -1.05
N GLU A 214 6.56 -40.43 -1.02
CA GLU A 214 5.49 -40.01 -0.12
C GLU A 214 5.87 -40.45 1.30
N GLU A 215 5.87 -39.53 2.28
CA GLU A 215 5.76 -39.89 3.69
C GLU A 215 4.68 -39.06 4.40
N ASP A 216 3.84 -39.82 5.10
CA ASP A 216 2.78 -39.40 6.00
C ASP A 216 3.30 -38.43 7.07
N ILE A 217 2.60 -37.31 7.27
CA ILE A 217 2.81 -36.48 8.46
C ILE A 217 2.05 -37.14 9.61
N GLU A 218 2.71 -38.11 10.25
CA GLU A 218 2.37 -38.59 11.56
C GLU A 218 2.65 -37.47 12.58
N SER A 219 1.64 -37.19 13.39
CA SER A 219 1.70 -36.36 14.57
C SER A 219 2.80 -36.87 15.51
N ASP A 220 3.77 -36.03 15.85
CA ASP A 220 4.57 -36.26 17.05
C ASP A 220 4.90 -34.95 17.78
N GLU A 221 4.80 -35.10 19.08
CA GLU A 221 4.76 -34.12 20.14
C GLU A 221 6.06 -33.32 20.23
N LEU A 222 5.97 -32.00 20.31
CA LEU A 222 7.06 -31.21 20.86
C LEU A 222 6.96 -31.30 22.38
N GLU A 223 7.77 -32.21 22.93
CA GLU A 223 8.10 -32.26 24.35
C GLU A 223 8.64 -30.90 24.81
N GLU A 224 8.08 -30.46 25.94
CA GLU A 224 8.55 -29.37 26.78
C GLU A 224 9.91 -29.77 27.38
N ASP A 225 11.01 -29.20 26.87
CA ASP A 225 12.25 -29.16 27.63
C ASP A 225 12.23 -27.93 28.54
N GLU A 226 11.81 -28.20 29.79
CA GLU A 226 12.07 -27.36 30.95
C GLU A 226 13.60 -27.20 31.15
N GLU A 227 14.15 -26.05 30.77
CA GLU A 227 15.39 -25.58 31.39
C GLU A 227 15.02 -24.63 32.54
N GLU A 228 14.94 -25.23 33.74
CA GLU A 228 15.07 -24.52 35.02
C GLU A 228 16.36 -23.69 35.01
N SER A 229 16.21 -22.38 34.90
CA SER A 229 17.16 -21.42 35.49
C SER A 229 16.42 -20.65 36.58
N ASN A 230 16.38 -21.27 37.76
CA ASN A 230 16.10 -20.56 39.01
C ASN A 230 17.29 -19.63 39.29
N GLU A 231 17.14 -18.34 38.96
CA GLU A 231 17.97 -17.29 39.53
C GLU A 231 17.12 -16.48 40.50
N ASP A 232 17.39 -16.73 41.79
CA ASP A 232 16.87 -16.05 42.96
C ASP A 232 16.87 -14.52 42.79
N THR A 233 15.70 -13.90 42.92
CA THR A 233 15.61 -12.57 43.51
C THR A 233 14.40 -12.52 44.44
N ASP A 234 14.67 -12.81 45.71
CA ASP A 234 13.83 -12.45 46.84
C ASP A 234 13.61 -10.92 46.85
N TYR A 235 12.36 -10.50 46.65
CA TYR A 235 11.85 -9.23 47.16
C TYR A 235 10.63 -9.54 48.05
N GLU A 236 10.92 -9.89 49.30
CA GLU A 236 10.04 -9.51 50.40
C GLU A 236 10.24 -8.01 50.63
N ASP A 237 9.18 -7.21 50.52
CA ASP A 237 8.99 -6.06 51.40
C ASP A 237 7.53 -5.57 51.30
N ASP A 238 6.79 -5.90 52.35
CA ASP A 238 5.89 -5.02 53.08
C ASP A 238 4.93 -4.14 52.28
N ASN A 239 3.74 -4.70 52.06
CA ASN A 239 2.51 -3.94 51.84
C ASN A 239 2.09 -3.29 53.18
N GLU A 240 2.73 -2.18 53.55
CA GLU A 240 2.26 -1.29 54.62
C GLU A 240 1.13 -0.40 54.11
N GLU A 241 0.01 -0.48 54.83
CA GLU A 241 -1.10 0.46 54.83
C GLU A 241 -0.60 1.91 54.82
N LEU A 242 -1.06 2.71 53.85
CA LEU A 242 -1.05 4.16 53.98
C LEU A 242 -2.49 4.66 53.97
N GLU A 243 -2.84 5.19 55.13
CA GLU A 243 -4.10 5.79 55.53
C GLU A 243 -4.47 6.97 54.63
N ASP A 244 -5.77 7.06 54.34
CA ASP A 244 -6.41 8.22 53.72
C ASP A 244 -6.28 9.44 54.65
N GLU A 245 -5.38 10.37 54.33
CA GLU A 245 -5.42 11.73 54.90
C GLU A 245 -6.40 12.59 54.09
N GLU A 246 -7.61 12.75 54.63
CA GLU A 246 -8.54 13.80 54.24
C GLU A 246 -7.93 15.18 54.53
N LEU A 247 -7.67 15.95 53.47
CA LEU A 247 -7.32 17.37 53.55
C LEU A 247 -8.60 18.20 53.52
N THR A 248 -8.81 18.89 54.64
CA THR A 248 -9.91 19.77 54.98
C THR A 248 -9.96 21.05 54.16
N ASP A 249 -11.21 21.47 53.91
CA ASP A 249 -11.72 22.75 53.41
C ASP A 249 -10.94 24.01 53.80
N GLU A 250 -10.61 24.84 52.80
CA GLU A 250 -10.58 26.31 52.91
C GLU A 250 -11.12 26.91 51.59
N GLU A 251 -12.43 27.13 51.50
CA GLU A 251 -13.01 28.08 50.54
C GLU A 251 -12.88 29.49 51.13
N GLU A 252 -12.03 30.31 50.54
CA GLU A 252 -12.00 31.76 50.78
C GLU A 252 -13.05 32.45 49.90
N ASP A 253 -13.98 33.11 50.59
CA ASP A 253 -14.90 34.12 50.08
C ASP A 253 -14.15 35.23 49.34
N ASP A 254 -14.58 35.56 48.11
CA ASP A 254 -14.41 36.91 47.57
C ASP A 254 -15.73 37.37 46.90
N ASN A 255 -16.48 38.16 47.66
CA ASN A 255 -17.56 39.02 47.19
C ASN A 255 -16.95 40.14 46.32
N LEU A 256 -17.39 40.26 45.07
CA LEU A 256 -17.38 41.52 44.36
C LEU A 256 -18.80 41.89 43.94
N ASP A 257 -19.37 42.81 44.71
CA ASP A 257 -20.55 43.61 44.36
C ASP A 257 -20.23 44.50 43.15
N GLU A 258 -20.89 44.24 42.01
CA GLU A 258 -20.99 45.23 40.93
C GLU A 258 -22.27 46.06 41.13
N ASP A 259 -22.07 47.29 41.62
CA ASP A 259 -23.05 48.37 41.67
C ASP A 259 -23.53 48.73 40.24
N GLU A 260 -24.76 48.35 39.88
CA GLU A 260 -25.48 48.96 38.76
C GLU A 260 -26.12 50.29 39.19
N SER A 261 -25.53 51.40 38.72
CA SER A 261 -26.12 52.73 38.78
C SER A 261 -27.19 52.88 37.68
N GLU A 262 -28.47 52.79 38.05
CA GLU A 262 -29.58 53.28 37.23
C GLU A 262 -29.66 54.82 37.32
N GLU A 263 -29.33 55.51 36.23
CA GLU A 263 -29.68 56.92 36.04
C GLU A 263 -31.05 57.04 35.36
N ASP A 264 -31.99 57.60 36.13
CA ASP A 264 -33.30 58.09 35.72
C ASP A 264 -33.23 59.11 34.57
N LEU A 265 -33.92 58.83 33.46
CA LEU A 265 -34.41 59.88 32.55
C LEU A 265 -35.86 59.60 32.10
N ASP A 266 -36.77 60.22 32.86
CA ASP A 266 -37.87 61.06 32.40
C ASP A 266 -38.61 60.66 31.10
N LYS A 267 -39.86 60.21 31.28
CA LYS A 267 -40.99 60.53 30.39
C LYS A 267 -42.32 60.31 31.09
N GLY A 268 -42.81 61.38 31.69
CA GLY A 268 -44.23 61.50 32.07
C GLY A 268 -45.13 61.90 30.89
N GLN A 269 -46.42 61.58 31.07
CA GLN A 269 -47.62 61.94 30.28
C GLN A 269 -47.85 61.08 29.03
N ILE A 270 -48.97 60.36 28.89
CA ILE A 270 -50.38 60.66 29.26
C ILE A 270 -51.07 59.39 29.78
#